data_AF-A0A3S1GVM5-F1
#
_entry.id   AF-A0A3S1GVM5-F1
#
_cell.length_a   1.000
_cell.length_b   1.000
_cell.length_c   1.000
_cell.angle_alpha   90.00
_cell.angle_beta   90.00
_cell.angle_gamma   90.00
#
_symmetry.space_group_name_H-M   'P 1'
#
loop_
_entity.id
_entity.type
_entity.pdbx_description
1 polymer ?
#
loop_
_entity_poly.entity_id
_entity_poly.type
_entity_poly.pdbx_seq_one_letter_code
_entity_poly.pdbx_strand_id
1 'polypeptide(L)'
;MTYCVGLKIDRGLVFMSDTRTNAGMDSISTFKKMHVWEEPGERVIVLMSAGNLATTQAVVSLLDERNKAVGDRHPKLLETSSMYQTVRLVGDTVKEVIEHASPNGDKADSYFNASFILGGQIKGSPPRLFMIYPEGNFIESTDDTPFFQIGETKYGKPIIIRAYDRTMSLAETVKLLLVSFDSTLKSNLSVGLPLDLLFLEQDALRVGLNRRIGQDDPYYRTISDGWSNALKIAFSNLPDFPG
;
A
#
# COMPACT_ATOMS: atom_id res chain seq x y z
N MET A 1 11.67 -6.88 -1.23
CA MET A 1 10.98 -7.66 -0.18
C MET A 1 9.80 -6.88 0.38
N THR A 2 8.81 -6.57 -0.47
CA THR A 2 7.58 -5.86 -0.08
C THR A 2 6.57 -6.01 -1.21
N TYR A 3 5.28 -6.10 -0.90
CA TYR A 3 4.21 -5.84 -1.85
C TYR A 3 3.06 -5.11 -1.15
N CYS A 4 2.70 -3.94 -1.66
CA CYS A 4 1.54 -3.16 -1.20
C CYS A 4 0.68 -2.73 -2.38
N VAL A 5 -0.63 -2.65 -2.15
CA VAL A 5 -1.64 -2.22 -3.14
C VAL A 5 -2.60 -1.24 -2.50
N GLY A 6 -2.77 -0.08 -3.12
CA GLY A 6 -3.87 0.85 -2.84
C GLY A 6 -4.81 0.87 -4.03
N LEU A 7 -6.10 0.73 -3.80
CA LEU A 7 -7.11 0.56 -4.85
C LEU A 7 -8.35 1.41 -4.53
N LYS A 8 -8.79 2.18 -5.53
CA LYS A 8 -9.96 3.06 -5.46
C LYS A 8 -11.16 2.39 -6.14
N ILE A 9 -12.28 2.36 -5.44
CA ILE A 9 -13.61 1.97 -5.94
C ILE A 9 -14.60 3.10 -5.65
N ASP A 10 -15.80 3.05 -6.21
CA ASP A 10 -16.84 4.06 -5.98
C ASP A 10 -17.25 4.17 -4.50
N ARG A 11 -17.03 3.11 -3.72
CA ARG A 11 -17.34 3.07 -2.28
C ARG A 11 -16.22 3.62 -1.39
N GLY A 12 -15.04 3.91 -1.93
CA GLY A 12 -13.90 4.40 -1.15
C GLY A 12 -12.56 3.78 -1.53
N LEU A 13 -11.66 3.63 -0.54
CA LEU A 13 -10.29 3.18 -0.75
C LEU A 13 -10.00 1.88 0.01
N VAL A 14 -9.42 0.90 -0.67
CA VAL A 14 -8.95 -0.36 -0.10
C VAL A 14 -7.43 -0.41 -0.16
N PHE A 15 -6.82 -0.75 0.97
CA PHE A 15 -5.37 -0.87 1.11
C PHE A 15 -5.03 -2.28 1.58
N MET A 16 -3.99 -2.89 1.00
CA MET A 16 -3.45 -4.15 1.48
C MET A 16 -1.92 -4.15 1.37
N SER A 17 -1.24 -4.57 2.42
CA SER A 17 0.23 -4.68 2.46
C SER A 17 0.69 -5.98 3.09
N ASP A 18 1.74 -6.58 2.55
CA ASP A 18 2.46 -7.67 3.21
C ASP A 18 3.35 -7.14 4.35
N THR A 19 3.94 -8.03 5.14
CA THR A 19 4.77 -7.64 6.29
C THR A 19 6.18 -8.21 6.31
N ARG A 20 6.52 -9.12 5.37
CA ARG A 20 7.88 -9.64 5.26
C ARG A 20 8.84 -8.55 4.78
N THR A 21 9.94 -8.35 5.47
CA THR A 21 10.88 -7.27 5.18
C THR A 21 12.33 -7.76 5.32
N ASN A 22 13.21 -7.24 4.46
CA ASN A 22 14.65 -7.38 4.62
C ASN A 22 15.18 -6.34 5.60
N ALA A 23 15.72 -6.77 6.73
CA ALA A 23 16.34 -5.91 7.74
C ALA A 23 17.88 -5.97 7.71
N GLY A 24 18.49 -6.69 6.76
CA GLY A 24 19.93 -6.84 6.63
C GLY A 24 20.34 -8.22 6.10
N MET A 25 21.64 -8.46 6.00
CA MET A 25 22.16 -9.78 5.61
C MET A 25 21.60 -10.85 6.55
N ASP A 26 20.93 -11.86 5.96
CA ASP A 26 20.28 -12.98 6.65
C ASP A 26 19.20 -12.61 7.70
N SER A 27 18.68 -11.38 7.65
CA SER A 27 17.64 -10.91 8.58
C SER A 27 16.33 -10.64 7.84
N ILE A 28 15.48 -11.66 7.76
CA ILE A 28 14.11 -11.55 7.28
C ILE A 28 13.18 -11.51 8.49
N SER A 29 12.39 -10.45 8.60
CA SER A 29 11.52 -10.22 9.76
C SER A 29 10.17 -9.65 9.34
N THR A 30 9.25 -9.56 10.31
CA THR A 30 7.90 -9.06 10.12
C THR A 30 7.82 -7.60 10.59
N PHE A 31 7.63 -6.66 9.65
CA PHE A 31 7.40 -5.25 9.95
C PHE A 31 6.09 -4.79 9.32
N LYS A 32 5.30 -4.04 10.09
CA LYS A 32 4.10 -3.38 9.58
C LYS A 32 4.51 -2.36 8.52
N LYS A 33 3.83 -2.37 7.37
CA LYS A 33 4.09 -1.47 6.24
C LYS A 33 2.96 -0.50 5.95
N MET A 34 1.91 -0.50 6.77
CA MET A 34 0.73 0.36 6.66
C MET A 34 0.56 1.16 7.95
N HIS A 35 0.53 2.49 7.81
CA HIS A 35 0.43 3.45 8.90
C HIS A 35 -0.81 4.31 8.69
N VAL A 36 -1.49 4.65 9.78
CA VAL A 36 -2.77 5.35 9.75
C VAL A 36 -2.72 6.51 10.73
N TRP A 37 -3.09 7.70 10.26
CA TRP A 37 -3.39 8.86 11.09
C TRP A 37 -4.87 9.20 10.90
N GLU A 38 -5.58 9.36 12.01
CA GLU A 38 -7.02 9.53 12.01
C GLU A 38 -7.42 10.63 13.00
N GLU A 39 -8.32 11.49 12.54
CA GLU A 39 -9.10 12.39 13.39
C GLU A 39 -10.58 12.14 13.04
N PRO A 40 -11.30 11.34 13.84
CA PRO A 40 -12.62 10.85 13.48
C PRO A 40 -13.61 11.99 13.18
N GLY A 41 -14.30 11.89 12.04
CA GLY A 41 -15.24 12.90 11.57
C GLY A 41 -14.60 14.07 10.83
N GLU A 42 -13.27 14.11 10.73
CA GLU A 42 -12.53 15.15 10.03
C GLU A 42 -11.62 14.58 8.93
N ARG A 43 -10.77 13.58 9.24
CA ARG A 43 -9.84 13.01 8.26
C ARG A 43 -9.34 11.61 8.61
N VAL A 44 -8.97 10.88 7.56
CA VAL A 44 -8.20 9.63 7.65
C VAL A 44 -7.12 9.65 6.59
N ILE A 45 -5.89 9.38 7.00
CA ILE A 45 -4.71 9.34 6.13
C ILE A 45 -4.01 8.01 6.33
N VAL A 46 -3.74 7.30 5.24
CA VAL A 46 -3.13 5.97 5.21
C VAL A 46 -1.88 6.04 4.35
N LEU A 47 -0.75 5.58 4.89
CA LEU A 47 0.52 5.49 4.19
C LEU A 47 1.00 4.04 4.16
N MET A 48 1.32 3.53 2.97
CA MET A 48 2.00 2.26 2.80
C MET A 48 3.41 2.46 2.27
N SER A 49 4.34 1.64 2.72
CA SER A 49 5.77 1.83 2.48
C SER A 49 6.42 0.62 1.81
N ALA A 50 7.33 0.84 0.87
CA ALA A 50 8.18 -0.19 0.26
C ALA A 50 9.59 0.35 -0.03
N GLY A 51 10.60 -0.51 0.02
CA GLY A 51 12.00 -0.15 -0.22
C GLY A 51 12.85 -0.29 1.03
N ASN A 52 13.83 0.60 1.20
CA ASN A 52 14.76 0.57 2.32
C ASN A 52 14.03 0.76 3.67
N LEU A 53 14.17 -0.23 4.57
CA LEU A 53 13.46 -0.21 5.86
C LEU A 53 13.83 1.00 6.72
N ALA A 54 15.12 1.37 6.79
CA ALA A 54 15.57 2.52 7.58
C ALA A 54 14.98 3.83 7.03
N THR A 55 14.98 4.02 5.70
CA THR A 55 14.35 5.18 5.06
C THR A 55 12.85 5.24 5.38
N THR A 56 12.13 4.14 5.18
CA THR A 56 10.67 4.12 5.40
C THR A 56 10.30 4.37 6.87
N GLN A 57 11.07 3.83 7.82
CA GLN A 57 10.85 4.07 9.25
C GLN A 57 11.16 5.51 9.62
N ALA A 58 12.26 6.08 9.14
CA ALA A 58 12.61 7.47 9.41
C ALA A 58 11.52 8.44 8.91
N VAL A 59 10.97 8.22 7.71
CA VAL A 59 9.86 9.03 7.18
C VAL A 59 8.64 8.95 8.10
N VAL A 60 8.20 7.74 8.48
CA VAL A 60 7.04 7.56 9.37
C VAL A 60 7.30 8.20 10.73
N SER A 61 8.48 7.99 11.31
CA SER A 61 8.84 8.54 12.62
C SER A 61 8.87 10.07 12.62
N LEU A 62 9.39 10.71 11.56
CA LEU A 62 9.36 12.17 11.44
C LEU A 62 7.94 12.70 11.31
N LEU A 63 7.08 12.04 10.53
CA LEU A 63 5.66 12.42 10.43
C LEU A 63 4.94 12.30 11.78
N ASP A 64 5.20 11.22 12.54
CA ASP A 64 4.65 11.01 13.87
C ASP A 64 5.14 12.06 14.88
N GLU A 65 6.44 12.36 14.86
CA GLU A 65 7.04 13.33 15.79
C GLU A 65 6.51 14.74 15.55
N ARG A 66 6.45 15.17 14.28
CA ARG A 66 5.89 16.48 13.87
C ARG A 66 4.43 16.63 14.29
N ASN A 67 3.64 15.57 14.21
CA ASN A 67 2.24 15.59 14.64
C ASN A 67 2.08 15.79 16.15
N LYS A 68 3.02 15.31 16.98
CA LYS A 68 2.97 15.43 18.45
C LYS A 68 3.52 16.76 18.97
N ALA A 69 4.43 17.40 18.24
CA ALA A 69 5.11 18.61 18.68
C ALA A 69 4.12 19.78 18.91
N VAL A 70 4.18 20.38 20.10
CA VAL A 70 3.36 21.54 20.49
C VAL A 70 4.16 22.81 20.23
N GLY A 71 3.61 23.73 19.43
CA GLY A 71 4.20 25.06 19.19
C GLY A 71 5.33 25.13 18.16
N ASP A 72 5.62 24.03 17.47
CA ASP A 72 6.69 23.98 16.47
C ASP A 72 6.22 24.46 15.09
N ARG A 73 7.12 25.06 14.30
CA ARG A 73 6.81 25.68 12.99
C ARG A 73 6.65 24.66 11.84
N HIS A 74 6.80 23.37 12.11
CA HIS A 74 6.78 22.34 11.08
C HIS A 74 5.35 21.99 10.67
N PRO A 75 5.05 21.87 9.35
CA PRO A 75 3.75 21.43 8.88
C PRO A 75 3.38 20.06 9.46
N LYS A 76 2.17 19.93 10.02
CA LYS A 76 1.67 18.66 10.54
C LYS A 76 0.74 17.98 9.55
N LEU A 77 0.86 16.66 9.46
CA LEU A 77 0.05 15.85 8.57
C LEU A 77 -1.45 16.00 8.88
N LEU A 78 -1.81 16.02 10.17
CA LEU A 78 -3.18 16.23 10.65
C LEU A 78 -3.68 17.69 10.58
N GLU A 79 -2.85 18.64 10.18
CA GLU A 79 -3.25 20.06 10.02
C GLU A 79 -3.32 20.48 8.54
N THR A 80 -2.96 19.59 7.60
CA THR A 80 -3.03 19.89 6.16
C THR A 80 -4.45 20.15 5.68
N SER A 81 -4.64 21.10 4.74
CA SER A 81 -5.96 21.53 4.27
C SER A 81 -6.57 20.68 3.17
N SER A 82 -5.78 19.80 2.54
CA SER A 82 -6.24 18.89 1.47
C SER A 82 -5.26 17.74 1.31
N MET A 83 -5.74 16.62 0.74
CA MET A 83 -4.87 15.47 0.45
C MET A 83 -3.71 15.80 -0.50
N TYR A 84 -3.82 16.84 -1.34
CA TYR A 84 -2.71 17.31 -2.16
C TYR A 84 -1.59 17.94 -1.31
N GLN A 85 -1.96 18.76 -0.32
CA GLN A 85 -0.98 19.31 0.62
C GLN A 85 -0.40 18.21 1.52
N THR A 86 -1.21 17.21 1.88
CA THR A 86 -0.75 16.01 2.61
C THR A 86 0.32 15.25 1.82
N VAL A 87 0.06 14.92 0.55
CA VAL A 87 1.04 14.17 -0.26
C VAL A 87 2.31 14.99 -0.54
N ARG A 88 2.19 16.31 -0.71
CA ARG A 88 3.35 17.19 -0.85
C ARG A 88 4.23 17.18 0.41
N LEU A 89 3.63 17.31 1.58
CA LEU A 89 4.34 17.25 2.87
C LEU A 89 5.06 15.91 3.04
N VAL A 90 4.40 14.79 2.72
CA VAL A 90 5.03 13.47 2.78
C VAL A 90 6.18 13.37 1.78
N GLY A 91 5.99 13.84 0.54
CA GLY A 91 7.05 13.88 -0.48
C GLY A 91 8.27 14.71 -0.07
N ASP A 92 8.06 15.88 0.55
CA ASP A 92 9.13 16.72 1.09
C ASP A 92 9.86 16.01 2.25
N THR A 93 9.13 15.27 3.09
CA THR A 93 9.72 14.44 4.17
C THR A 93 10.54 13.28 3.62
N VAL A 94 10.11 12.67 2.50
CA VAL A 94 10.88 11.61 1.82
C VAL A 94 12.22 12.15 1.31
N LYS A 95 12.21 13.31 0.65
CA LYS A 95 13.43 13.97 0.19
C LYS A 95 14.37 14.26 1.35
N GLU A 96 13.85 14.87 2.42
CA GLU A 96 14.61 15.20 3.62
C GLU A 96 15.32 13.97 4.20
N VAL A 97 14.64 12.84 4.33
CA VAL A 97 15.24 11.61 4.87
C VAL A 97 16.31 11.06 3.94
N ILE A 98 16.07 11.04 2.63
CA ILE A 98 17.03 10.50 1.65
C ILE A 98 18.29 11.37 1.58
N GLU A 99 18.14 12.70 1.57
CA GLU A 99 19.25 13.66 1.59
C GLU A 99 20.12 13.49 2.84
N HIS A 100 19.52 13.32 4.02
CA HIS A 100 20.27 13.05 5.26
C HIS A 100 20.99 11.69 5.25
N ALA A 101 20.42 10.68 4.58
CA ALA A 101 21.02 9.34 4.50
C ALA A 101 22.19 9.26 3.50
N SER A 102 22.28 10.18 2.53
CA SER A 102 23.33 10.21 1.49
C SER A 102 24.07 11.56 1.42
N PRO A 103 24.87 11.91 2.45
CA PRO A 103 25.50 13.24 2.55
C PRO A 103 26.56 13.57 1.48
N ASN A 104 27.03 12.59 0.70
CA ASN A 104 28.14 12.78 -0.27
C ASN A 104 27.73 12.67 -1.75
N GLY A 105 26.44 12.59 -2.08
CA GLY A 105 25.91 12.73 -3.45
C GLY A 105 26.32 11.68 -4.50
N ASP A 106 27.32 10.84 -4.25
CA ASP A 106 27.86 9.88 -5.22
C ASP A 106 27.58 8.42 -4.81
N LYS A 107 26.84 7.72 -5.67
CA LYS A 107 26.69 6.24 -5.80
C LYS A 107 25.78 5.49 -4.83
N ALA A 108 25.09 6.15 -3.90
CA ALA A 108 24.18 5.49 -2.96
C ALA A 108 22.68 5.58 -3.33
N ASP A 109 22.33 6.27 -4.42
CA ASP A 109 20.95 6.62 -4.77
C ASP A 109 19.99 5.42 -4.77
N SER A 110 20.39 4.23 -5.25
CA SER A 110 19.46 3.09 -5.27
C SER A 110 19.30 2.39 -3.92
N TYR A 111 20.25 2.52 -2.99
CA TYR A 111 20.26 1.73 -1.75
C TYR A 111 19.26 2.26 -0.71
N PHE A 112 19.08 3.57 -0.67
CA PHE A 112 18.19 4.24 0.28
C PHE A 112 16.80 4.53 -0.29
N ASN A 113 16.54 4.12 -1.53
CA ASN A 113 15.26 4.35 -2.18
C ASN A 113 14.09 3.72 -1.44
N ALA A 114 13.03 4.50 -1.31
CA ALA A 114 11.74 4.09 -0.80
C ALA A 114 10.63 4.71 -1.65
N SER A 115 9.55 3.96 -1.82
CA SER A 115 8.34 4.38 -2.52
C SER A 115 7.16 4.22 -1.58
N PHE A 116 6.14 5.07 -1.75
CA PHE A 116 4.99 5.07 -0.87
C PHE A 116 3.69 5.14 -1.65
N ILE A 117 2.63 4.58 -1.06
CA ILE A 117 1.26 4.84 -1.48
C ILE A 117 0.60 5.61 -0.35
N LEU A 118 0.09 6.79 -0.66
CA LEU A 118 -0.67 7.62 0.28
C LEU A 118 -2.12 7.68 -0.18
N GLY A 119 -3.06 7.36 0.68
CA GLY A 119 -4.47 7.59 0.39
C GLY A 119 -5.24 8.02 1.62
N GLY A 120 -6.42 8.56 1.41
CA GLY A 120 -7.19 9.08 2.53
C GLY A 120 -8.34 9.98 2.08
N GLN A 121 -8.99 10.57 3.06
CA GLN A 121 -10.03 11.56 2.86
C GLN A 121 -9.94 12.62 3.95
N ILE A 122 -10.11 13.88 3.55
CA ILE A 122 -10.30 15.04 4.44
C ILE A 122 -11.69 15.59 4.18
N LYS A 123 -12.40 15.97 5.23
CA LYS A 123 -13.76 16.52 5.18
C LYS A 123 -13.92 17.58 4.11
N GLY A 124 -15.02 17.48 3.36
CA GLY A 124 -15.32 18.40 2.25
C GLY A 124 -14.58 18.07 0.93
N SER A 125 -13.82 16.97 0.88
CA SER A 125 -13.17 16.49 -0.34
C SER A 125 -13.40 14.99 -0.55
N PRO A 126 -13.41 14.48 -1.79
CA PRO A 126 -13.55 13.05 -2.05
C PRO A 126 -12.29 12.29 -1.59
N PRO A 127 -12.37 10.95 -1.44
CA PRO A 127 -11.18 10.13 -1.20
C PRO A 127 -10.17 10.24 -2.35
N ARG A 128 -8.88 10.39 -2.02
CA ARG A 128 -7.78 10.54 -2.98
C ARG A 128 -6.67 9.54 -2.68
N LEU A 129 -5.97 9.11 -3.73
CA LEU A 129 -4.93 8.08 -3.67
C LEU A 129 -3.75 8.52 -4.54
N PHE A 130 -2.54 8.41 -4.01
CA PHE A 130 -1.31 8.87 -4.62
C PHE A 130 -0.22 7.81 -4.52
N MET A 131 0.71 7.84 -5.46
CA MET A 131 1.98 7.11 -5.39
C MET A 131 3.11 8.13 -5.35
N ILE A 132 3.97 8.01 -4.35
CA ILE A 132 5.12 8.87 -4.10
C ILE A 132 6.38 8.10 -4.52
N TYR A 133 7.16 8.71 -5.40
CA TYR A 133 8.44 8.18 -5.87
C TYR A 133 9.58 8.54 -4.91
N PRO A 134 10.74 7.88 -4.99
CA PRO A 134 11.90 8.20 -4.16
C PRO A 134 12.34 9.67 -4.27
N GLU A 135 12.12 10.30 -5.41
CA GLU A 135 12.42 11.72 -5.65
C GLU A 135 11.43 12.67 -4.96
N GLY A 136 10.47 12.15 -4.19
CA GLY A 136 9.45 12.91 -3.45
C GLY A 136 8.37 13.55 -4.30
N ASN A 137 8.45 13.47 -5.63
CA ASN A 137 7.32 13.77 -6.50
C ASN A 137 6.30 12.61 -6.47
N PHE A 138 5.10 12.87 -6.97
CA PHE A 138 4.00 11.93 -6.87
C PHE A 138 3.05 12.04 -8.06
N ILE A 139 2.29 10.97 -8.29
CA ILE A 139 1.13 10.92 -9.18
C ILE A 139 -0.12 10.59 -8.39
N GLU A 140 -1.28 10.94 -8.93
CA GLU A 140 -2.59 10.64 -8.36
C GLU A 140 -3.34 9.60 -9.20
N SER A 141 -4.14 8.77 -8.54
CA SER A 141 -5.02 7.84 -9.25
C SER A 141 -6.13 8.58 -9.98
N THR A 142 -6.56 8.01 -11.10
CA THR A 142 -7.68 8.50 -11.89
C THR A 142 -8.66 7.38 -12.12
N ASP A 143 -9.78 7.66 -12.77
CA ASP A 143 -10.74 6.61 -13.14
C ASP A 143 -10.12 5.61 -14.14
N ASP A 144 -9.18 6.06 -14.99
CA ASP A 144 -8.44 5.21 -15.93
C ASP A 144 -7.32 4.41 -15.25
N THR A 145 -6.77 4.92 -14.14
CA THR A 145 -5.72 4.27 -13.36
C THR A 145 -6.10 4.28 -11.87
N PRO A 146 -7.00 3.38 -11.43
CA PRO A 146 -7.66 3.48 -10.13
C PRO A 146 -6.87 2.81 -8.99
N PHE A 147 -5.69 2.25 -9.27
CA PHE A 147 -4.88 1.58 -8.26
C PHE A 147 -3.39 1.84 -8.46
N PHE A 148 -2.64 1.72 -7.37
CA PHE A 148 -1.18 1.73 -7.38
C PHE A 148 -0.64 0.50 -6.65
N GLN A 149 0.54 0.07 -7.06
CA GLN A 149 1.27 -1.03 -6.45
C GLN A 149 2.72 -0.57 -6.21
N ILE A 150 3.31 -0.97 -5.09
CA ILE A 150 4.73 -0.73 -4.78
C ILE A 150 5.40 -2.04 -4.32
N GLY A 151 6.71 -2.16 -4.56
CA GLY A 151 7.49 -3.38 -4.30
C GLY A 151 7.42 -4.42 -5.43
N GLU A 152 7.14 -5.69 -5.12
CA GLU A 152 7.10 -6.83 -6.05
C GLU A 152 5.77 -6.91 -6.81
N THR A 153 5.50 -5.94 -7.67
CA THR A 153 4.16 -5.69 -8.24
C THR A 153 3.77 -6.63 -9.39
N LYS A 154 4.73 -7.27 -10.06
CA LYS A 154 4.52 -7.93 -11.37
C LYS A 154 3.59 -9.15 -11.28
N TYR A 155 3.68 -9.92 -10.21
CA TYR A 155 2.98 -11.21 -10.08
C TYR A 155 1.49 -11.04 -9.83
N GLY A 156 1.12 -10.09 -8.96
CA GLY A 156 -0.27 -9.82 -8.59
C GLY A 156 -1.02 -8.87 -9.53
N LYS A 157 -0.32 -8.20 -10.45
CA LYS A 157 -0.91 -7.20 -11.37
C LYS A 157 -1.93 -7.77 -12.37
N PRO A 158 -1.70 -8.92 -13.03
CA PRO A 158 -2.61 -9.40 -14.08
C PRO A 158 -4.05 -9.65 -13.62
N ILE A 159 -4.25 -10.16 -12.40
CA ILE A 159 -5.61 -10.39 -11.89
C ILE A 159 -6.34 -9.08 -11.61
N ILE A 160 -5.65 -8.07 -11.08
CA ILE A 160 -6.24 -6.74 -10.84
C ILE A 160 -6.71 -6.16 -12.17
N ILE A 161 -5.86 -6.16 -13.20
CA ILE A 161 -6.21 -5.62 -14.53
C ILE A 161 -7.41 -6.34 -15.15
N ARG A 162 -7.51 -7.66 -14.98
CA ARG A 162 -8.55 -8.47 -15.64
C ARG A 162 -9.89 -8.43 -14.94
N ALA A 163 -9.88 -8.32 -13.62
CA ALA A 163 -11.08 -8.51 -12.82
C ALA A 163 -11.59 -7.23 -12.18
N TYR A 164 -10.77 -6.19 -12.01
CA TYR A 164 -11.18 -4.94 -11.37
C TYR A 164 -12.42 -4.32 -12.03
N ASP A 165 -13.32 -3.83 -11.19
CA ASP A 165 -14.44 -2.98 -11.58
C ASP A 165 -14.67 -1.93 -10.50
N ARG A 166 -14.95 -0.68 -10.90
CA ARG A 166 -15.14 0.44 -9.95
C ARG A 166 -16.35 0.25 -9.02
N THR A 167 -17.33 -0.54 -9.44
CA THR A 167 -18.59 -0.79 -8.72
C THR A 167 -18.51 -1.96 -7.74
N MET A 168 -17.36 -2.64 -7.66
CA MET A 168 -17.16 -3.78 -6.78
C MET A 168 -17.57 -3.49 -5.33
N SER A 169 -18.16 -4.50 -4.69
CA SER A 169 -18.34 -4.48 -3.24
C SER A 169 -16.99 -4.56 -2.52
N LEU A 170 -16.97 -4.19 -1.23
CA LEU A 170 -15.81 -4.42 -0.36
C LEU A 170 -15.39 -5.90 -0.38
N ALA A 171 -16.35 -6.82 -0.30
CA ALA A 171 -16.07 -8.25 -0.28
C ALA A 171 -15.40 -8.74 -1.57
N GLU A 172 -15.86 -8.28 -2.73
CA GLU A 172 -15.23 -8.59 -4.02
C GLU A 172 -13.84 -7.98 -4.15
N THR A 173 -13.66 -6.75 -3.68
CA THR A 173 -12.37 -6.06 -3.72
C THR A 173 -11.35 -6.77 -2.83
N VAL A 174 -11.74 -7.16 -1.62
CA VAL A 174 -10.87 -7.94 -0.71
C VAL A 174 -10.51 -9.29 -1.34
N LYS A 175 -11.49 -10.00 -1.93
CA LYS A 175 -11.25 -11.25 -2.67
C LYS A 175 -10.24 -11.05 -3.81
N LEU A 176 -10.41 -10.00 -4.61
CA LEU A 176 -9.49 -9.65 -5.70
C LEU A 176 -8.06 -9.43 -5.19
N LEU A 177 -7.90 -8.63 -4.13
CA LEU A 177 -6.59 -8.37 -3.54
C LEU A 177 -5.99 -9.64 -2.93
N LEU A 178 -6.77 -10.49 -2.25
CA LEU A 178 -6.27 -11.77 -1.74
C LEU A 178 -5.71 -12.66 -2.85
N VAL A 179 -6.37 -12.74 -4.01
CA VAL A 179 -5.86 -13.48 -5.18
C VAL A 179 -4.58 -12.86 -5.74
N SER A 180 -4.51 -11.52 -5.77
CA SER A 180 -3.30 -10.78 -6.16
C SER A 180 -2.11 -11.10 -5.26
N PHE A 181 -2.33 -11.12 -3.94
CA PHE A 181 -1.32 -11.49 -2.95
C PHE A 181 -0.97 -12.97 -3.00
N ASP A 182 -1.93 -13.89 -3.16
CA ASP A 182 -1.70 -15.32 -3.29
C ASP A 182 -0.75 -15.65 -4.45
N SER A 183 -1.02 -15.06 -5.62
CA SER A 183 -0.17 -15.22 -6.82
C SER A 183 1.25 -14.74 -6.57
N THR A 184 1.40 -13.65 -5.81
CA THR A 184 2.70 -13.05 -5.48
C THR A 184 3.45 -13.90 -4.44
N LEU A 185 2.78 -14.32 -3.37
CA LEU A 185 3.32 -15.15 -2.29
C LEU A 185 3.85 -16.49 -2.81
N LYS A 186 3.12 -17.12 -3.74
CA LYS A 186 3.53 -18.40 -4.36
C LYS A 186 4.71 -18.25 -5.33
N SER A 187 4.94 -17.05 -5.87
CA SER A 187 5.92 -16.83 -6.94
C SER A 187 7.18 -16.08 -6.47
N ASN A 188 7.14 -15.44 -5.29
CA ASN A 188 8.24 -14.63 -4.80
C ASN A 188 8.33 -14.67 -3.26
N LEU A 189 9.40 -15.30 -2.75
CA LEU A 189 9.64 -15.49 -1.30
C LEU A 189 9.87 -14.18 -0.53
N SER A 190 10.10 -13.07 -1.23
CA SER A 190 10.35 -11.78 -0.62
C SER A 190 9.08 -11.07 -0.13
N VAL A 191 7.91 -11.60 -0.49
CA VAL A 191 6.60 -11.19 -0.01
C VAL A 191 6.09 -12.24 0.98
N GLY A 192 5.45 -11.82 2.06
CA GLY A 192 5.04 -12.76 3.10
C GLY A 192 3.92 -12.29 4.01
N LEU A 193 3.16 -13.28 4.49
CA LEU A 193 2.18 -13.13 5.56
C LEU A 193 2.87 -12.72 6.89
N PRO A 194 2.13 -12.09 7.82
CA PRO A 194 0.72 -11.66 7.69
C PRO A 194 0.52 -10.51 6.70
N LEU A 195 -0.73 -10.32 6.25
CA LEU A 195 -1.16 -9.15 5.47
C LEU A 195 -1.94 -8.19 6.37
N ASP A 196 -1.75 -6.89 6.18
CA ASP A 196 -2.59 -5.85 6.79
C ASP A 196 -3.58 -5.33 5.73
N LEU A 197 -4.87 -5.31 6.05
CA LEU A 197 -5.98 -4.86 5.20
C LEU A 197 -6.69 -3.68 5.86
N LEU A 198 -6.94 -2.62 5.11
CA LEU A 198 -7.75 -1.49 5.54
C LEU A 198 -8.76 -1.06 4.47
N PHE A 199 -9.98 -0.73 4.90
CA PHE A 199 -10.98 -0.07 4.05
C PHE A 199 -11.39 1.27 4.67
N LEU A 200 -11.28 2.30 3.84
CA LEU A 200 -11.81 3.62 4.10
C LEU A 200 -13.06 3.80 3.24
N GLU A 201 -14.22 3.73 3.88
CA GLU A 201 -15.50 4.04 3.23
C GLU A 201 -15.58 5.53 2.93
N GLN A 202 -16.01 5.86 1.71
CA GLN A 202 -16.20 7.24 1.29
C GLN A 202 -17.15 7.97 2.25
N ASP A 203 -16.77 9.18 2.62
CA ASP A 203 -17.51 10.12 3.48
C ASP A 203 -17.73 9.64 4.92
N ALA A 204 -17.23 8.46 5.30
CA ALA A 204 -17.28 7.98 6.68
C ALA A 204 -16.31 8.72 7.61
N LEU A 205 -15.21 9.28 7.04
CA LEU A 205 -14.17 10.04 7.77
C LEU A 205 -13.67 9.34 9.04
N ARG A 206 -13.59 8.01 8.99
CA ARG A 206 -13.07 7.13 10.03
C ARG A 206 -12.57 5.83 9.42
N VAL A 207 -11.71 5.11 10.12
CA VAL A 207 -11.29 3.77 9.70
C VAL A 207 -12.49 2.81 9.80
N GLY A 208 -12.89 2.23 8.67
CA GLY A 208 -14.03 1.32 8.60
C GLY A 208 -13.65 -0.12 8.97
N LEU A 209 -12.88 -0.78 8.09
CA LEU A 209 -12.31 -2.09 8.35
C LEU A 209 -10.80 -1.96 8.54
N ASN A 210 -10.26 -2.59 9.57
CA ASN A 210 -8.82 -2.77 9.77
C ASN A 210 -8.56 -4.18 10.28
N ARG A 211 -7.96 -5.04 9.47
CA ARG A 211 -7.80 -6.46 9.77
C ARG A 211 -6.42 -6.95 9.38
N ARG A 212 -5.83 -7.76 10.25
CA ARG A 212 -4.62 -8.54 9.95
C ARG A 212 -5.00 -9.97 9.56
N ILE A 213 -4.46 -10.45 8.44
CA ILE A 213 -4.71 -11.76 7.85
C ILE A 213 -3.44 -12.60 8.03
N GLY A 214 -3.52 -13.60 8.91
CA GLY A 214 -2.41 -14.51 9.20
C GLY A 214 -2.36 -15.72 8.27
N GLN A 215 -1.32 -16.54 8.42
CA GLN A 215 -1.15 -17.79 7.67
C GLN A 215 -2.26 -18.81 7.95
N ASP A 216 -2.85 -18.76 9.13
CA ASP A 216 -3.92 -19.65 9.56
C ASP A 216 -5.31 -19.04 9.38
N ASP A 217 -5.43 -17.89 8.70
CA ASP A 217 -6.73 -17.27 8.44
C ASP A 217 -7.59 -18.19 7.56
N PRO A 218 -8.77 -18.67 8.06
CA PRO A 218 -9.58 -19.63 7.34
C PRO A 218 -10.11 -19.12 6.00
N TYR A 219 -10.39 -17.81 5.92
CA TYR A 219 -10.89 -17.20 4.70
C TYR A 219 -9.78 -17.10 3.66
N TYR A 220 -8.58 -16.67 4.05
CA TYR A 220 -7.42 -16.67 3.15
C TYR A 220 -7.14 -18.06 2.56
N ARG A 221 -7.13 -19.11 3.39
CA ARG A 221 -6.93 -20.50 2.92
C ARG A 221 -8.01 -20.92 1.93
N THR A 222 -9.27 -20.64 2.25
CA THR A 222 -10.41 -20.93 1.35
C THR A 222 -10.23 -20.27 -0.03
N ILE A 223 -9.79 -19.02 -0.05
CA ILE A 223 -9.55 -18.29 -1.31
C ILE A 223 -8.35 -18.85 -2.06
N SER A 224 -7.22 -19.12 -1.38
CA SER A 224 -6.01 -19.66 -1.98
C SER A 224 -6.23 -21.04 -2.61
N ASP A 225 -6.90 -21.95 -1.89
CA ASP A 225 -7.18 -23.32 -2.36
C ASP A 225 -8.22 -23.31 -3.48
N GLY A 226 -9.32 -22.56 -3.28
CA GLY A 226 -10.38 -22.42 -4.26
C GLY A 226 -9.88 -21.83 -5.58
N TRP A 227 -9.04 -20.78 -5.52
CA TRP A 227 -8.45 -20.16 -6.71
C TRP A 227 -7.50 -21.11 -7.44
N SER A 228 -6.66 -21.83 -6.69
CA SER A 228 -5.73 -22.81 -7.29
C SER A 228 -6.47 -23.93 -8.03
N ASN A 229 -7.59 -24.41 -7.47
CA ASN A 229 -8.42 -25.42 -8.12
C ASN A 229 -9.14 -24.87 -9.35
N ALA A 230 -9.69 -23.66 -9.26
CA ALA A 230 -10.36 -23.00 -10.39
C ALA A 230 -9.41 -22.79 -11.57
N LEU A 231 -8.16 -22.39 -11.33
CA LEU A 231 -7.15 -22.24 -12.38
C LEU A 231 -6.82 -23.56 -13.09
N LYS A 232 -6.70 -24.66 -12.33
CA LYS A 232 -6.45 -26.00 -12.92
C LYS A 232 -7.59 -26.44 -13.82
N ILE A 233 -8.84 -26.22 -13.38
CA ILE A 233 -10.04 -26.54 -14.17
C ILE A 233 -10.11 -25.67 -15.42
N ALA A 234 -9.87 -24.37 -15.29
CA ALA A 234 -9.86 -23.46 -16.43
C ALA A 234 -8.79 -23.86 -17.46
N PHE A 235 -7.59 -24.24 -16.99
CA PHE A 235 -6.51 -24.72 -17.85
C PHE A 235 -6.86 -26.03 -18.56
N SER A 236 -7.44 -27.02 -17.87
CA SER A 236 -7.83 -28.29 -18.48
C SER A 236 -8.96 -28.16 -19.51
N ASN A 237 -9.72 -27.07 -19.47
CA ASN A 237 -10.78 -26.78 -20.44
C ASN A 237 -10.28 -26.02 -21.68
N LEU A 238 -8.99 -25.66 -21.72
CA LEU A 238 -8.39 -25.08 -22.92
C LEU A 238 -8.20 -26.17 -23.98
N PRO A 239 -8.35 -25.85 -25.28
CA PRO A 239 -8.06 -26.81 -26.33
C PRO A 239 -6.58 -27.21 -26.32
N ASP A 240 -6.30 -28.48 -26.57
CA ASP A 240 -4.94 -28.97 -26.77
C ASP A 240 -4.30 -28.28 -27.98
N PHE A 241 -2.97 -28.15 -27.94
CA PHE A 241 -2.21 -27.67 -29.09
C PHE A 241 -2.42 -28.64 -30.25
N PRO A 242 -2.84 -28.18 -31.45
CA PRO A 242 -3.00 -29.06 -32.60
C PRO A 242 -1.61 -29.47 -33.08
N GLY A 243 -1.15 -30.63 -32.62
CA GLY A 243 0.11 -31.29 -32.99
C GLY A 243 -0.14 -32.65 -33.60
#